data_AF-A0A088F294-F1
#
_entry.id   AF-A0A088F294-F1
#
_cell.length_a   1.000
_cell.length_b   1.000
_cell.length_c   1.000
_cell.angle_alpha   90.00
_cell.angle_beta   90.00
_cell.angle_gamma   90.00
#
_symmetry.space_group_name_H-M   'P 1'
#
loop_
_entity.id
_entity.type
_entity.pdbx_description
1 polymer ?
#
loop_
_entity_poly.entity_id
_entity_poly.type
_entity_poly.pdbx_seq_one_letter_code
_entity_poly.pdbx_strand_id
1 'polypeptide(L)'
;MLSFIKRICQQLENITQLLEKSVHQDEVCSSTKACHDAEADPPQMLVLLDINQVIDLLKISEATYYRWVKQGELIPRRKGKRHYYYMSDLDRQLKEGRRRGRI
;
A
#
# COMPACT_ATOMS: atom_id res chain seq x y z
N MET A 1 12.97 34.98 25.61
CA MET A 1 13.66 34.29 24.50
C MET A 1 13.92 32.81 24.81
N LEU A 2 14.57 32.45 25.94
CA LEU A 2 14.83 31.04 26.27
C LEU A 2 13.56 30.17 26.48
N SER A 3 12.46 30.75 26.97
CA SER A 3 11.19 30.03 27.18
C SER A 3 10.54 29.56 25.87
N PHE A 4 10.68 30.34 24.81
CA PHE A 4 10.17 30.01 23.48
C PHE A 4 10.97 28.88 22.85
N ILE A 5 12.29 28.93 22.96
CA ILE A 5 13.19 27.87 22.50
C ILE A 5 12.87 26.55 23.21
N LYS A 6 12.71 26.58 24.55
CA LYS A 6 12.29 25.39 25.32
C LYS A 6 10.96 24.80 24.83
N ARG A 7 9.99 25.66 24.52
CA ARG A 7 8.67 25.24 24.04
C ARG A 7 8.75 24.63 22.63
N ILE A 8 9.58 25.17 21.75
CA ILE A 8 9.84 24.59 20.42
C ILE A 8 10.51 23.22 20.56
N CYS A 9 11.56 23.11 21.37
CA CYS A 9 12.25 21.84 21.60
C CYS A 9 11.29 20.78 22.14
N GLN A 10 10.42 21.15 23.09
CA GLN A 10 9.43 20.23 23.66
C GLN A 10 8.37 19.81 22.64
N GLN A 11 7.97 20.71 21.72
CA GLN A 11 7.07 20.34 20.63
C GLN A 11 7.73 19.40 19.62
N LEU A 12 9.01 19.61 19.29
CA LEU A 12 9.76 18.71 18.42
C LEU A 12 9.90 17.31 19.04
N GLU A 13 10.21 17.24 20.34
CA GLU A 13 10.35 15.99 21.07
C GLU A 13 9.02 15.19 21.12
N ASN A 14 7.90 15.88 21.32
CA ASN A 14 6.58 15.27 21.26
C ASN A 14 6.26 14.71 19.85
N ILE A 15 6.60 15.45 18.80
CA ILE A 15 6.39 14.99 17.41
C ILE A 15 7.24 13.75 17.13
N THR A 16 8.51 13.74 17.54
CA THR A 16 9.39 12.58 17.33
C THR A 16 8.88 11.33 18.07
N GLN A 17 8.44 11.47 19.33
CA GLN A 17 7.91 10.35 20.10
C GLN A 17 6.59 9.79 19.53
N LEU A 18 5.74 10.66 18.95
CA LEU A 18 4.49 10.22 18.32
C LEU A 18 4.76 9.44 17.03
N LEU A 19 5.74 9.87 16.23
CA LEU A 19 6.14 9.15 15.02
C LEU A 19 6.74 7.78 15.37
N GLU A 20 7.61 7.70 16.36
CA GLU A 20 8.25 6.44 16.78
C GLU A 20 7.24 5.41 17.34
N LYS A 21 6.23 5.87 18.09
CA LYS A 21 5.14 5.01 18.58
C LYS A 21 4.22 4.51 17.48
N SER A 22 4.02 5.30 16.42
CA SER A 22 3.21 4.87 15.28
C SER A 22 3.89 3.76 14.44
N VAL A 23 5.22 3.70 14.44
CA VAL A 23 5.99 2.66 13.75
C VAL A 23 5.97 1.33 14.53
N HIS A 24 5.91 1.37 15.87
CA HIS A 24 5.92 0.16 16.71
C HIS A 24 4.57 -0.58 16.80
N GLN A 25 3.45 0.03 16.38
CA GLN A 25 2.13 -0.65 16.43
C GLN A 25 1.95 -1.70 15.33
N ASP A 26 2.84 -1.76 14.34
CA ASP A 26 2.76 -2.72 13.23
C ASP A 26 3.44 -4.08 13.52
N GLU A 27 4.15 -4.25 14.65
CA GLU A 27 4.95 -5.48 14.88
C GLU A 27 4.21 -6.66 15.55
N VAL A 28 3.00 -6.47 16.10
CA VAL A 28 2.28 -7.55 16.82
C VAL A 28 1.22 -8.21 15.93
N CYS A 29 1.66 -8.93 14.88
CA CYS A 29 1.11 -10.23 14.50
C CYS A 29 1.75 -10.72 13.20
N SER A 30 2.81 -11.54 13.28
CA SER A 30 3.15 -12.45 12.20
C SER A 30 4.03 -13.59 12.72
N SER A 31 3.45 -14.79 12.76
CA SER A 31 4.20 -16.03 12.66
C SER A 31 3.36 -17.04 11.90
N THR A 32 3.69 -17.28 10.62
CA THR A 32 4.18 -18.58 10.11
C THR A 32 4.38 -18.56 8.58
N LYS A 33 5.67 -18.55 8.16
CA LYS A 33 6.37 -19.37 7.12
C LYS A 33 5.79 -19.45 5.67
N ALA A 34 6.56 -19.47 4.57
CA ALA A 34 7.94 -19.14 4.17
C ALA A 34 8.01 -19.26 2.61
N CYS A 35 9.04 -18.64 2.00
CA CYS A 35 9.50 -18.70 0.59
C CYS A 35 9.03 -17.57 -0.35
N HIS A 36 9.57 -16.36 -0.17
CA HIS A 36 10.62 -15.79 -1.02
C HIS A 36 11.12 -14.46 -0.42
N ASP A 37 12.41 -14.43 -0.10
CA ASP A 37 13.33 -13.33 0.25
C ASP A 37 12.77 -12.07 0.94
N ALA A 38 13.19 -11.93 2.20
CA ALA A 38 12.85 -10.88 3.14
C ALA A 38 13.63 -9.58 2.87
N GLU A 39 12.91 -8.47 2.77
CA GLU A 39 13.26 -7.21 3.44
C GLU A 39 11.97 -6.54 3.92
N ALA A 40 12.03 -6.09 5.18
CA ALA A 40 10.97 -5.51 6.02
C ALA A 40 9.81 -4.84 5.28
N ASP A 41 8.58 -5.33 5.49
CA ASP A 41 7.35 -4.73 4.97
C ASP A 41 7.12 -3.33 5.59
N PRO A 42 7.23 -2.23 4.82
CA PRO A 42 6.69 -0.94 5.24
C PRO A 42 5.15 -1.02 5.24
N PRO A 43 4.45 -0.09 5.91
CA PRO A 43 2.99 -0.06 5.97
C PRO A 43 2.38 -0.23 4.58
N GLN A 44 1.73 -1.37 4.33
CA GLN A 44 1.28 -1.83 3.01
C GLN A 44 0.29 -0.85 2.33
N MET A 45 -0.25 0.11 3.10
CA MET A 45 -1.06 1.22 2.60
C MET A 45 -0.30 2.23 1.73
N LEU A 46 1.03 2.30 1.82
CA LEU A 46 1.85 3.27 1.08
C LEU A 46 2.55 2.67 -0.15
N VAL A 47 2.46 1.36 -0.35
CA VAL A 47 3.13 0.69 -1.46
C VAL A 47 2.34 0.92 -2.74
N LEU A 48 2.95 1.71 -3.65
CA LEU A 48 2.43 2.00 -4.97
C LEU A 48 2.95 0.96 -5.97
N LEU A 49 2.04 0.17 -6.53
CA LEU A 49 2.33 -0.92 -7.46
C LEU A 49 2.22 -0.45 -8.91
N ASP A 50 3.18 -0.82 -9.74
CA ASP A 50 3.11 -0.65 -11.21
C ASP A 50 2.41 -1.86 -11.85
N ILE A 51 2.13 -1.78 -13.16
CA ILE A 51 1.39 -2.79 -13.92
C ILE A 51 2.01 -4.19 -13.76
N ASN A 52 3.33 -4.32 -13.91
CA ASN A 52 4.01 -5.61 -13.86
C ASN A 52 3.83 -6.28 -12.48
N GLN A 53 3.97 -5.51 -11.41
CA GLN A 53 3.77 -6.02 -10.05
C GLN A 53 2.33 -6.46 -9.82
N VAL A 54 1.35 -5.74 -10.37
CA VAL A 54 -0.07 -6.11 -10.29
C VAL A 54 -0.35 -7.40 -11.07
N ILE A 55 0.24 -7.55 -12.25
CA ILE A 55 0.15 -8.76 -13.09
C ILE A 55 0.73 -9.97 -12.35
N ASP A 56 1.92 -9.81 -11.76
CA ASP A 56 2.60 -10.86 -11.00
C ASP A 56 1.81 -11.26 -9.76
N LEU A 57 1.29 -10.27 -9.03
CA LEU A 57 0.49 -10.48 -7.82
C LEU A 57 -0.83 -11.21 -8.11
N LEU A 58 -1.54 -10.80 -9.16
CA LEU A 58 -2.81 -11.40 -9.57
C LEU A 58 -2.61 -12.70 -10.37
N LYS A 59 -1.38 -13.01 -10.79
CA LYS A 59 -1.03 -14.15 -11.65
C LYS A 59 -1.85 -14.20 -12.94
N ILE A 60 -2.06 -13.03 -13.56
CA ILE A 60 -2.80 -12.89 -14.81
C ILE A 60 -1.86 -12.57 -15.97
N SER A 61 -2.34 -12.68 -17.20
CA SER A 61 -1.60 -12.18 -18.36
C SER A 61 -1.82 -10.67 -18.55
N GLU A 62 -0.89 -9.98 -19.20
CA GLU A 62 -1.01 -8.56 -19.55
C GLU A 62 -2.29 -8.26 -20.36
N ALA A 63 -2.65 -9.16 -21.29
CA ALA A 63 -3.90 -9.06 -22.03
C ALA A 63 -5.15 -9.13 -21.13
N THR A 64 -5.12 -9.99 -20.10
CA THR A 64 -6.20 -10.10 -19.12
C THR A 64 -6.29 -8.85 -18.27
N TYR A 65 -5.14 -8.30 -17.86
CA TYR A 65 -5.07 -7.03 -17.14
C TYR A 65 -5.74 -5.89 -17.92
N TYR A 66 -5.35 -5.64 -19.17
CA TYR A 66 -5.96 -4.57 -19.96
C TYR A 66 -7.44 -4.83 -20.25
N ARG A 67 -7.86 -6.08 -20.40
CA ARG A 67 -9.28 -6.44 -20.53
C ARG A 67 -10.06 -6.06 -19.27
N TRP A 68 -9.56 -6.38 -18.09
CA TRP A 68 -10.19 -6.04 -16.81
C TRP A 68 -10.23 -4.54 -16.57
N VAL A 69 -9.18 -3.81 -16.96
CA VAL A 69 -9.18 -2.34 -16.94
C VAL A 69 -10.25 -1.77 -17.87
N LYS A 70 -10.37 -2.31 -19.09
CA LYS A 70 -11.41 -1.89 -20.05
C LYS A 70 -12.84 -2.21 -19.57
N GLN A 71 -13.00 -3.31 -18.85
CA GLN A 71 -14.28 -3.74 -18.26
C GLN A 71 -14.62 -2.97 -16.98
N GLY A 72 -13.68 -2.21 -16.42
CA GLY A 72 -13.86 -1.47 -15.16
C GLY A 72 -13.79 -2.35 -13.91
N GLU A 73 -13.27 -3.57 -14.01
CA GLU A 73 -12.98 -4.43 -12.85
C GLU A 73 -11.75 -3.96 -12.09
N LEU A 74 -10.75 -3.48 -12.83
CA LEU A 74 -9.57 -2.84 -12.28
C LEU A 74 -9.57 -1.36 -12.67
N ILE A 75 -9.45 -0.48 -11.68
CA ILE A 75 -9.44 0.97 -11.88
C ILE A 75 -8.05 1.49 -11.52
N PRO A 76 -7.17 1.71 -12.51
CA PRO A 76 -5.83 2.22 -12.27
C PRO A 76 -5.87 3.70 -11.90
N ARG A 77 -4.96 4.09 -11.01
CA ARG A 77 -4.60 5.48 -10.78
C ARG A 77 -3.60 5.90 -11.85
N ARG A 78 -3.96 6.91 -12.64
CA ARG A 78 -3.12 7.37 -13.76
C ARG A 78 -2.18 8.48 -13.27
N LYS A 79 -0.88 8.29 -13.44
CA LYS A 79 0.13 9.35 -13.28
C LYS A 79 0.86 9.50 -14.61
N GLY A 80 0.46 10.50 -15.38
CA GLY A 80 0.90 10.66 -16.77
C GLY A 80 0.40 9.50 -17.66
N LYS A 81 1.33 8.78 -18.30
CA LYS A 81 1.05 7.64 -19.18
C LYS A 81 1.05 6.28 -18.46
N ARG A 82 1.44 6.22 -17.19
CA ARG A 82 1.58 4.98 -16.42
C ARG A 82 0.38 4.73 -15.51
N HIS A 83 0.09 3.45 -15.28
CA HIS A 83 -0.98 2.99 -14.40
C HIS A 83 -0.37 2.53 -13.07
N TYR A 84 -0.98 2.95 -11.96
CA TYR A 84 -0.54 2.59 -10.63
C TYR A 84 -1.72 2.12 -9.77
N TYR A 85 -1.43 1.30 -8.77
CA TYR A 85 -2.40 0.83 -7.79
C TYR A 85 -1.83 0.92 -6.38
N TYR A 86 -2.69 1.22 -5.42
CA TYR A 86 -2.39 0.90 -4.03
C TYR A 86 -2.87 -0.52 -3.76
N MET A 87 -2.11 -1.25 -2.94
CA MET A 87 -2.44 -2.63 -2.57
C MET A 87 -3.86 -2.75 -1.98
N SER A 88 -4.25 -1.80 -1.12
CA SER A 88 -5.58 -1.74 -0.49
C SER A 88 -6.72 -1.55 -1.51
N ASP A 89 -6.49 -0.71 -2.52
CA ASP A 89 -7.49 -0.45 -3.57
C ASP A 89 -7.67 -1.67 -4.45
N LEU A 90 -6.58 -2.38 -4.76
CA LEU A 90 -6.60 -3.59 -5.59
C LEU A 90 -7.44 -4.70 -4.95
N ASP A 91 -7.21 -4.98 -3.66
CA ASP A 91 -7.97 -6.01 -2.93
C ASP A 91 -9.47 -5.66 -2.83
N ARG A 92 -9.78 -4.39 -2.58
CA ARG A 92 -11.17 -3.91 -2.57
C ARG A 92 -11.83 -4.11 -3.93
N GLN A 93 -11.16 -3.73 -5.02
CA GLN A 93 -11.68 -3.89 -6.38
C GLN A 93 -11.92 -5.37 -6.71
N LEU A 94 -11.00 -6.26 -6.33
CA LEU A 94 -11.14 -7.70 -6.56
C LEU A 94 -12.33 -8.30 -5.79
N LYS A 95 -12.53 -7.89 -4.53
CA LYS A 95 -13.69 -8.29 -3.72
C LYS A 95 -15.01 -7.80 -4.35
N GLU A 96 -15.03 -6.57 -4.83
CA GLU A 96 -16.21 -6.02 -5.52
C GLU A 96 -16.50 -6.74 -6.84
N GLY A 97 -15.46 -7.11 -7.61
CA GLY A 97 -15.58 -7.89 -8.85
C GLY A 97 -16.15 -9.28 -8.60
N ARG A 98 -15.66 -9.99 -7.57
CA ARG A 98 -16.23 -11.27 -7.11
C ARG A 98 -17.69 -11.14 -6.68
N ARG A 99 -18.04 -10.08 -5.93
CA ARG A 99 -19.43 -9.82 -5.51
C ARG A 99 -20.38 -9.62 -6.69
N ARG A 100 -19.87 -9.03 -7.78
CA ARG A 100 -20.63 -8.80 -9.02
C ARG A 100 -20.66 -10.01 -9.95
N GLY A 101 -19.92 -11.09 -9.63
CA GLY A 101 -19.83 -12.30 -10.44
C GLY A 101 -19.07 -12.12 -11.75
N ARG A 102 -18.15 -11.15 -11.82
CA ARG A 102 -17.40 -10.81 -13.04
C ARG A 102 -16.04 -11.53 -13.13
N ILE A 103 -15.59 -12.11 -12.01
CA ILE A 103 -14.28 -12.76 -11.78
C ILE A 103 -14.51 -13.99 -10.90
#